data_AF-A0A4U9WKQ6-F1
#
_entry.id   AF-A0A4U9WKQ6-F1
#
_cell.length_a   1.000
_cell.length_b   1.000
_cell.length_c   1.000
_cell.angle_alpha   90.00
_cell.angle_beta   90.00
_cell.angle_gamma   90.00
#
_symmetry.space_group_name_H-M   'P 1'
#
loop_
_entity.id
_entity.type
_entity.pdbx_description
1 polymer ?
#
loop_
_entity_poly.entity_id
_entity_poly.type
_entity_poly.pdbx_seq_one_letter_code
_entity_poly.pdbx_strand_id
1 'polypeptide(L)'
;MLPEAISAELTSFIAGRKLDDDVRVQMRYANGAKGRLWASQVACGHENGLKLRVYGSEGSLEFCQENPNQLWIRPFDAPAYCITRASAFQHAENRLLARVPAGHPEGYLEGFGQIYREAARCLRDGPTAAPLLPGIETGVQGMAFIDAAQRSSRAGGEWVELISP
;
A
#
# COMPACT_ATOMS: atom_id res chain seq x y z
N MET A 1 -1.38 10.64 2.48
CA MET A 1 -1.34 11.75 1.51
C MET A 1 -1.74 11.19 0.16
N LEU A 2 -2.78 11.73 -0.46
CA LEU A 2 -3.19 11.36 -1.83
C LEU A 2 -2.34 12.13 -2.85
N PRO A 3 -2.12 11.59 -4.05
CA PRO A 3 -1.53 12.38 -5.13
C PRO A 3 -2.52 13.46 -5.59
N GLU A 4 -2.01 14.59 -6.09
CA GLU A 4 -2.82 15.68 -6.66
C GLU A 4 -3.19 15.39 -8.13
N ALA A 5 -2.33 14.67 -8.83
CA ALA A 5 -2.50 14.32 -10.23
C ALA A 5 -1.82 13.00 -10.57
N ILE A 6 -2.40 12.27 -11.52
CA ILE A 6 -1.88 10.99 -12.00
C ILE A 6 -1.89 10.92 -13.53
N SER A 7 -0.98 10.12 -14.07
CA SER A 7 -0.92 9.73 -15.49
C SER A 7 -0.85 8.20 -15.53
N ALA A 8 -1.72 7.56 -16.29
CA ALA A 8 -1.92 6.11 -16.25
C ALA A 8 -2.00 5.49 -17.65
N GLU A 9 -1.49 4.27 -17.75
CA GLU A 9 -1.60 3.39 -18.91
C GLU A 9 -2.15 2.05 -18.42
N LEU A 10 -3.34 1.70 -18.92
CA LEU A 10 -4.02 0.44 -18.62
C LEU A 10 -4.04 -0.39 -19.91
N THR A 11 -3.65 -1.66 -19.83
CA THR A 11 -3.59 -2.58 -20.97
C THR A 11 -4.33 -3.87 -20.67
N SER A 12 -5.01 -4.41 -21.68
CA SER A 12 -5.54 -5.79 -21.70
C SER A 12 -4.71 -6.62 -22.67
N PHE A 13 -3.68 -7.29 -22.18
CA PHE A 13 -2.80 -8.12 -23.00
C PHE A 13 -3.47 -9.41 -23.45
N ILE A 14 -4.33 -10.01 -22.62
CA ILE A 14 -5.01 -11.26 -22.98
C ILE A 14 -6.12 -11.00 -24.00
N ALA A 15 -6.00 -11.63 -25.17
CA ALA A 15 -6.98 -11.51 -26.25
C ALA A 15 -8.40 -11.87 -25.77
N GLY A 16 -9.36 -10.98 -26.07
CA GLY A 16 -10.76 -11.14 -25.67
C GLY A 16 -11.08 -10.73 -24.23
N ARG A 17 -10.09 -10.40 -23.40
CA ARG A 17 -10.32 -9.83 -22.07
C ARG A 17 -10.80 -8.38 -22.19
N LYS A 18 -11.88 -8.05 -21.48
CA LYS A 18 -12.48 -6.70 -21.49
C LYS A 18 -11.88 -5.73 -20.47
N LEU A 19 -11.39 -6.26 -19.36
CA LEU A 19 -10.79 -5.48 -18.28
C LEU A 19 -9.28 -5.47 -18.42
N ASP A 20 -8.64 -4.41 -17.92
CA ASP A 20 -7.19 -4.29 -17.84
C ASP A 20 -6.58 -5.43 -17.02
N ASP A 21 -5.38 -5.86 -17.42
CA ASP A 21 -4.58 -6.87 -16.73
C ASP A 21 -3.13 -6.44 -16.50
N ASP A 22 -2.76 -5.25 -16.97
CA ASP A 22 -1.56 -4.50 -16.57
C ASP A 22 -1.90 -3.01 -16.41
N VAL A 23 -1.43 -2.41 -15.32
CA VAL A 23 -1.71 -1.03 -14.95
C VAL A 23 -0.41 -0.35 -14.53
N ARG A 24 -0.09 0.77 -15.16
CA ARG A 24 1.07 1.59 -14.82
C ARG A 24 0.60 3.01 -14.54
N VAL A 25 0.92 3.52 -13.35
CA VAL A 25 0.51 4.86 -12.93
C VAL A 25 1.71 5.65 -12.43
N GLN A 26 1.86 6.87 -12.92
CA GLN A 26 2.74 7.89 -12.35
C GLN A 26 1.92 8.87 -11.52
N MET A 27 2.46 9.30 -10.38
CA MET A 27 1.76 10.13 -9.41
C MET A 27 2.58 11.36 -9.03
N ARG A 28 1.91 12.50 -8.83
CA ARG A 28 2.48 13.74 -8.29
C ARG A 28 1.80 14.06 -6.96
N TYR A 29 2.57 14.46 -5.97
CA TYR A 29 2.06 14.87 -4.66
C TYR A 29 2.31 16.35 -4.43
N ALA A 30 1.44 17.00 -3.66
CA ALA A 30 1.48 18.44 -3.38
C ALA A 30 2.79 18.92 -2.73
N ASN A 31 3.49 18.04 -2.01
CA ASN A 31 4.80 18.33 -1.42
C ASN A 31 5.98 18.17 -2.40
N GLY A 32 5.70 17.96 -3.68
CA GLY A 32 6.71 17.74 -4.72
C GLY A 32 7.17 16.29 -4.90
N ALA A 33 6.79 15.38 -3.99
CA ALA A 33 7.12 13.96 -4.12
C ALA A 33 6.49 13.36 -5.40
N LYS A 34 7.11 12.28 -5.89
CA LYS A 34 6.64 11.52 -7.06
C LYS A 34 6.41 10.06 -6.66
N GLY A 35 5.38 9.46 -7.22
CA GLY A 35 5.04 8.05 -6.99
C GLY A 35 4.93 7.28 -8.29
N ARG A 36 5.07 5.96 -8.18
CA ARG A 36 4.75 5.02 -9.25
C ARG A 36 3.98 3.85 -8.67
N LEU A 37 2.97 3.40 -9.38
CA LEU A 37 2.23 2.17 -9.10
C LEU A 37 2.32 1.28 -10.35
N TRP A 38 2.57 0.00 -10.12
CA TRP A 38 2.44 -1.03 -11.12
C TRP A 38 1.65 -2.17 -10.51
N ALA A 39 0.60 -2.59 -11.21
CA ALA A 39 -0.20 -3.76 -10.87
C ALA A 39 -0.36 -4.60 -12.14
N SER A 40 -0.16 -5.91 -12.03
CA SER A 40 -0.22 -6.81 -13.19
C SER A 40 -0.74 -8.17 -12.79
N GLN A 41 -1.64 -8.71 -13.59
CA GLN A 41 -2.12 -10.10 -13.52
C GLN A 41 -1.41 -10.99 -14.55
N VAL A 42 -0.51 -10.42 -15.35
CA VAL A 42 0.20 -11.09 -16.45
C VAL A 42 1.73 -11.05 -16.27
N ALA A 43 2.22 -10.62 -15.11
CA ALA A 43 3.62 -10.69 -14.74
C ALA A 43 3.98 -12.11 -14.26
N CYS A 44 4.32 -13.00 -15.21
CA CYS A 44 4.63 -14.40 -14.94
C CYS A 44 5.70 -14.57 -13.83
N GLY A 45 5.46 -15.52 -12.93
CA GLY A 45 6.38 -15.83 -11.81
C GLY A 45 6.08 -15.07 -10.52
N HIS A 46 5.14 -14.13 -10.51
CA HIS A 46 4.67 -13.47 -9.30
C HIS A 46 3.40 -14.13 -8.76
N GLU A 47 3.42 -14.53 -7.48
CA GLU A 47 2.26 -15.10 -6.79
C GLU A 47 1.38 -13.98 -6.19
N ASN A 48 1.95 -13.18 -5.28
CA ASN A 48 1.24 -12.05 -4.67
C ASN A 48 2.22 -10.94 -4.24
N GLY A 49 2.97 -10.40 -5.21
CA GLY A 49 4.14 -9.54 -5.00
C GLY A 49 3.88 -8.09 -4.55
N LEU A 50 2.89 -7.82 -3.69
CA LEU A 50 2.67 -6.47 -3.16
C LEU A 50 3.93 -5.98 -2.43
N LYS A 51 4.47 -4.85 -2.90
CA LYS A 51 5.67 -4.22 -2.36
C LYS A 51 5.46 -2.71 -2.25
N LEU A 52 5.79 -2.15 -1.09
CA LEU A 52 5.78 -0.72 -0.84
C LEU A 52 7.21 -0.24 -0.59
N ARG A 53 7.62 0.81 -1.30
CA ARG A 53 8.93 1.45 -1.12
C ARG A 53 8.74 2.95 -0.98
N VAL A 54 9.35 3.53 0.05
CA VAL A 54 9.31 4.97 0.35
C VAL A 54 10.74 5.47 0.39
N TYR A 55 11.01 6.55 -0.32
CA TYR A 55 12.33 7.18 -0.39
C TYR A 55 12.20 8.63 0.05
N GLY A 56 13.03 9.04 1.01
CA GLY A 56 13.13 10.40 1.51
C GLY A 56 14.58 10.90 1.48
N SER A 57 14.78 12.11 1.97
CA SER A 57 16.12 12.72 2.05
C SER A 57 17.05 12.03 3.04
N GLU A 58 16.51 11.34 4.04
CA GLU A 58 17.28 10.70 5.12
C GLU A 58 17.45 9.18 4.94
N GLY A 59 16.82 8.60 3.91
CA GLY A 59 16.89 7.16 3.67
C GLY A 59 15.66 6.60 2.98
N SER A 60 15.50 5.28 3.05
CA SER A 60 14.37 4.58 2.45
C SER A 60 13.86 3.41 3.29
N LEU A 61 12.59 3.08 3.07
CA LEU A 61 11.88 1.95 3.66
C LEU A 61 11.37 1.03 2.56
N GLU A 62 11.44 -0.28 2.79
CA GLU A 62 10.87 -1.29 1.91
C GLU A 62 10.14 -2.37 2.70
N PHE A 63 8.90 -2.64 2.30
CA PHE A 63 8.05 -3.70 2.81
C PHE A 63 7.58 -4.59 1.66
N CYS A 64 7.59 -5.91 1.86
CA CYS A 64 7.12 -6.90 0.89
C CYS A 64 6.13 -7.85 1.57
N GLN A 65 4.91 -7.99 1.04
CA GLN A 65 3.87 -8.76 1.71
C GLN A 65 4.20 -10.26 1.80
N GLU A 66 4.98 -10.81 0.85
CA GLU A 66 5.40 -12.22 0.87
C GLU A 66 6.40 -12.50 2.01
N ASN A 67 7.01 -11.45 2.58
CA ASN A 67 7.83 -11.52 3.78
C ASN A 67 7.34 -10.48 4.80
N PRO A 68 6.09 -10.61 5.30
CA PRO A 68 5.40 -9.53 5.99
C PRO A 68 5.96 -9.25 7.40
N ASN A 69 6.87 -10.11 7.87
CA ASN A 69 7.53 -9.97 9.16
C ASN A 69 8.81 -9.12 9.09
N GLN A 70 9.16 -8.58 7.92
CA GLN A 70 10.40 -7.82 7.68
C GLN A 70 10.09 -6.41 7.17
N LEU A 71 10.76 -5.41 7.74
CA LEU A 71 10.81 -4.05 7.24
C LEU A 71 12.27 -3.66 7.03
N TRP A 72 12.67 -3.44 5.79
CA TRP A 72 14.01 -3.00 5.45
C TRP A 72 14.12 -1.49 5.55
N ILE A 73 15.12 -1.02 6.29
CA ILE A 73 15.43 0.39 6.49
C ILE A 73 16.84 0.64 5.97
N ARG A 74 16.99 1.68 5.16
CA ARG A 74 18.26 2.05 4.52
C ARG A 74 18.50 3.54 4.76
N PRO A 75 19.13 3.92 5.88
CA PRO A 75 19.51 5.30 6.13
C PRO A 75 20.47 5.81 5.05
N PHE A 76 20.52 7.12 4.84
CA PHE A 76 21.42 7.73 3.85
C PHE A 76 22.91 7.55 4.21
N ASP A 77 23.24 7.64 5.50
CA ASP A 77 24.61 7.70 6.03
C ASP A 77 24.99 6.49 6.91
N ALA A 78 24.22 5.40 6.86
CA ALA A 78 24.48 4.19 7.61
C ALA A 78 24.11 2.90 6.84
N PRO A 79 24.64 1.73 7.23
CA PRO A 79 24.27 0.47 6.60
C PRO A 79 22.77 0.17 6.66
N ALA A 80 22.28 -0.51 5.63
CA ALA A 80 20.93 -1.06 5.64
C ALA A 80 20.75 -2.07 6.78
N TYR A 81 19.57 -2.06 7.40
CA TYR A 81 19.19 -3.04 8.41
C TYR A 81 17.72 -3.44 8.28
N CYS A 82 17.38 -4.60 8.85
CA CYS A 82 16.02 -5.13 8.82
C CYS A 82 15.44 -5.12 10.24
N ILE A 83 14.29 -4.50 10.42
CA ILE A 83 13.49 -4.64 11.63
C ILE A 83 12.51 -5.79 11.42
N THR A 84 12.48 -6.74 12.37
CA THR A 84 11.54 -7.87 12.35
C THR A 84 10.34 -7.64 13.27
N ARG A 85 9.20 -8.23 12.91
CA ARG A 85 7.95 -8.17 13.69
C ARG A 85 8.19 -8.61 15.14
N ALA A 86 7.60 -7.86 16.09
CA ALA A 86 7.71 -8.08 17.53
C ALA A 86 9.13 -7.98 18.11
N SER A 87 10.12 -7.52 17.33
CA SER A 87 11.47 -7.27 17.84
C SER A 87 11.49 -6.11 18.83
N ALA A 88 12.46 -6.12 19.75
CA ALA A 88 12.64 -5.06 20.73
C ALA A 88 12.92 -3.68 20.09
N PHE A 89 13.38 -3.66 18.84
CA PHE A 89 13.69 -2.45 18.07
C PHE A 89 12.46 -1.81 17.40
N GLN A 90 11.26 -2.41 17.52
CA GLN A 90 10.00 -1.78 17.11
C GLN A 90 9.43 -0.86 18.19
N HIS A 91 8.62 0.14 17.80
CA HIS A 91 7.80 0.91 18.74
C HIS A 91 6.89 -0.01 19.58
N ALA A 92 6.73 0.32 20.86
CA ALA A 92 6.01 -0.53 21.81
C ALA A 92 4.56 -0.81 21.40
N GLU A 93 3.86 0.19 20.87
CA GLU A 93 2.49 0.07 20.37
C GLU A 93 2.35 -0.97 19.24
N ASN A 94 3.33 -1.04 18.33
CA ASN A 94 3.34 -2.01 17.23
C ASN A 94 3.59 -3.43 17.74
N ARG A 95 4.41 -3.60 18.78
CA ARG A 95 4.63 -4.90 19.40
C ARG A 95 3.38 -5.47 20.06
N LEU A 96 2.49 -4.60 20.58
CA LEU A 96 1.21 -5.02 21.18
C LEU A 96 0.20 -5.52 20.13
N LEU A 97 0.46 -5.29 18.84
CA LEU A 97 -0.37 -5.82 17.75
C LEU A 97 -0.05 -7.29 17.44
N ALA A 98 1.15 -7.74 17.77
CA ALA A 98 1.58 -9.13 17.60
C ALA A 98 0.83 -10.09 18.54
N ARG A 99 0.54 -11.28 18.03
CA ARG A 99 -0.09 -12.38 18.78
C ARG A 99 0.93 -13.40 19.28
N VAL A 100 2.05 -13.54 18.55
CA VAL A 100 3.11 -14.49 18.88
C VAL A 100 4.47 -13.79 18.96
N PRO A 101 5.43 -14.35 19.75
CA PRO A 101 6.75 -13.76 19.92
C PRO A 101 7.50 -13.56 18.59
N ALA A 102 8.58 -12.76 18.65
CA ALA A 102 9.52 -12.64 17.54
C ALA A 102 10.03 -14.02 17.11
N GLY A 103 10.22 -14.21 15.80
CA GLY A 103 10.64 -15.49 15.21
C GLY A 103 9.52 -16.48 14.90
N HIS A 104 8.32 -16.32 15.46
CA HIS A 104 7.14 -17.11 15.09
C HIS A 104 6.38 -16.38 13.99
N PRO A 105 6.34 -16.86 12.73
CA PRO A 105 5.76 -16.07 11.64
C PRO A 105 4.27 -15.81 11.84
N GLU A 106 3.86 -14.54 11.75
CA GLU A 106 2.49 -14.16 11.43
C GLU A 106 2.40 -13.82 9.94
N GLY A 107 1.21 -13.82 9.36
CA GLY A 107 1.06 -13.58 7.93
C GLY A 107 -0.30 -13.00 7.54
N TYR A 108 -0.77 -13.43 6.37
CA TYR A 108 -1.96 -12.90 5.73
C TYR A 108 -3.21 -12.98 6.61
N LEU A 109 -3.44 -14.12 7.26
CA LEU A 109 -4.60 -14.34 8.13
C LEU A 109 -4.53 -13.46 9.37
N GLU A 110 -3.36 -13.34 9.99
CA GLU A 110 -3.14 -12.47 11.13
C GLU A 110 -3.37 -11.00 10.77
N GLY A 111 -2.94 -10.58 9.58
CA GLY A 111 -3.21 -9.24 9.02
C GLY A 111 -4.71 -8.97 8.88
N PHE A 112 -5.47 -9.88 8.27
CA PHE A 112 -6.94 -9.77 8.21
C PHE A 112 -7.58 -9.79 9.59
N GLY A 113 -7.09 -10.64 10.50
CA GLY A 113 -7.56 -10.69 11.88
C GLY A 113 -7.37 -9.37 12.62
N GLN A 114 -6.38 -8.54 12.24
CA GLN A 114 -6.22 -7.19 12.80
C GLN A 114 -7.35 -6.27 12.36
N ILE A 115 -7.74 -6.30 11.08
CA ILE A 115 -8.86 -5.50 10.55
C ILE A 115 -10.16 -5.85 11.29
N TYR A 116 -10.48 -7.14 11.43
CA TYR A 116 -11.67 -7.56 12.15
C TYR A 116 -11.65 -7.22 13.64
N ARG A 117 -10.48 -7.25 14.27
CA ARG A 117 -10.31 -6.81 15.67
C ARG A 117 -10.58 -5.32 15.82
N GLU A 118 -10.09 -4.50 14.89
CA GLU A 118 -10.36 -3.06 14.87
C GLU A 118 -11.84 -2.76 14.58
N ALA A 119 -12.47 -3.51 13.67
CA ALA A 119 -13.92 -3.42 13.46
C ALA A 119 -14.73 -3.76 14.72
N ALA A 120 -14.37 -4.82 15.43
CA ALA A 120 -15.00 -5.18 16.69
C ALA A 120 -14.79 -4.13 17.80
N ARG A 121 -13.61 -3.49 17.84
CA ARG A 121 -13.35 -2.34 18.73
C ARG A 121 -14.22 -1.14 18.38
N CYS A 122 -14.30 -0.79 17.09
CA CYS A 122 -15.14 0.29 16.60
C CYS A 122 -16.61 0.10 17.01
N LEU A 123 -17.14 -1.12 16.85
CA LEU A 123 -18.53 -1.43 17.21
C LEU A 123 -18.80 -1.37 18.71
N ARG A 124 -17.83 -1.76 19.55
CA ARG A 124 -18.00 -1.84 21.00
C ARG A 124 -17.75 -0.49 21.70
N ASP A 125 -16.68 0.19 21.28
CA ASP A 125 -16.09 1.32 22.00
C ASP A 125 -16.18 2.63 21.20
N GLY A 126 -16.70 2.58 19.97
CA GLY A 126 -16.85 3.71 19.05
C GLY A 126 -15.68 3.92 18.08
N PRO A 127 -15.84 4.76 17.03
CA PRO A 127 -14.85 4.91 15.96
C PRO A 127 -13.45 5.35 16.41
N THR A 128 -13.36 6.17 17.46
CA THR A 128 -12.07 6.67 18.00
C THR A 128 -11.23 5.57 18.64
N ALA A 129 -11.83 4.42 18.98
CA ALA A 129 -11.15 3.27 19.56
C ALA A 129 -10.51 2.32 18.53
N ALA A 130 -10.68 2.59 17.23
CA ALA A 130 -10.21 1.75 16.13
C ALA A 130 -9.41 2.54 15.09
N PRO A 131 -8.27 3.15 15.48
CA PRO A 131 -7.52 4.07 14.61
C PRO A 131 -6.89 3.39 13.38
N LEU A 132 -6.83 2.05 13.35
CA LEU A 132 -6.25 1.29 12.23
C LEU A 132 -7.29 0.72 11.27
N LEU A 133 -8.59 0.92 11.54
CA LEU A 133 -9.67 0.44 10.66
C LEU A 133 -9.83 1.38 9.46
N PRO A 134 -9.67 0.91 8.20
CA PRO A 134 -9.98 1.73 7.04
C PRO A 134 -11.47 2.09 7.01
N GLY A 135 -11.77 3.38 6.87
CA GLY A 135 -13.13 3.93 6.83
C GLY A 135 -13.70 4.05 5.41
N ILE A 136 -14.90 4.63 5.31
CA ILE A 136 -15.57 4.89 4.03
C ILE A 136 -14.79 5.88 3.17
N GLU A 137 -14.14 6.85 3.81
CA GLU A 137 -13.30 7.87 3.15
C GLU A 137 -12.16 7.20 2.38
N THR A 138 -11.48 6.21 2.98
CA THR A 138 -10.43 5.44 2.31
C THR A 138 -10.97 4.66 1.12
N GLY A 139 -12.17 4.08 1.24
CA GLY A 139 -12.84 3.40 0.13
C GLY A 139 -13.17 4.33 -1.03
N VAL A 140 -13.76 5.49 -0.75
CA VAL A 140 -14.11 6.51 -1.74
C VAL A 140 -12.85 7.05 -2.44
N GLN A 141 -11.78 7.29 -1.69
CA GLN A 141 -10.48 7.69 -2.26
C GLN A 141 -9.91 6.62 -3.21
N GLY A 142 -10.05 5.34 -2.87
CA GLY A 142 -9.67 4.24 -3.75
C GLY A 142 -10.46 4.24 -5.06
N MET A 143 -11.78 4.47 -4.99
CA MET A 143 -12.62 4.57 -6.18
C MET A 143 -12.28 5.79 -7.05
N ALA A 144 -12.02 6.94 -6.44
CA ALA A 144 -11.58 8.14 -7.16
C ALA A 144 -10.24 7.91 -7.88
N PHE A 145 -9.30 7.18 -7.26
CA PHE A 145 -8.04 6.81 -7.89
C PHE A 145 -8.24 5.91 -9.12
N ILE A 146 -9.09 4.89 -9.01
CA ILE A 146 -9.41 3.98 -10.12
C ILE A 146 -10.06 4.74 -11.28
N ASP A 147 -11.03 5.61 -10.99
CA ASP A 147 -11.68 6.45 -12.00
C ASP A 147 -10.69 7.37 -12.72
N ALA A 148 -9.81 8.04 -11.96
CA ALA A 148 -8.78 8.90 -12.53
C ALA A 148 -7.81 8.12 -13.45
N ALA A 149 -7.40 6.92 -13.05
CA ALA A 149 -6.50 6.11 -13.85
C ALA A 149 -7.16 5.69 -15.17
N GLN A 150 -8.43 5.32 -15.12
CA GLN A 150 -9.25 5.00 -16.28
C GLN A 150 -9.44 6.21 -17.21
N ARG A 151 -9.72 7.40 -16.67
CA ARG A 151 -9.80 8.65 -17.46
C ARG A 151 -8.48 8.99 -18.14
N SER A 152 -7.38 8.94 -17.41
CA SER A 152 -6.03 9.21 -17.94
C SER A 152 -5.67 8.26 -19.08
N SER A 153 -5.89 6.95 -18.90
CA SER A 153 -5.58 5.97 -19.93
C SER A 153 -6.41 6.15 -21.20
N ARG A 154 -7.71 6.50 -21.08
CA ARG A 154 -8.57 6.80 -22.23
C ARG A 154 -8.14 8.07 -22.98
N ALA A 155 -7.49 9.00 -22.29
CA ALA A 155 -6.92 10.21 -22.86
C ALA A 155 -5.47 10.03 -23.35
N GLY A 156 -5.02 8.79 -23.58
CA GLY A 156 -3.66 8.54 -24.06
C GLY A 156 -2.55 8.78 -23.02
N GLY A 157 -2.89 8.64 -21.73
CA GLY A 157 -1.94 8.80 -20.63
C GLY A 157 -1.74 10.25 -20.18
N GLU A 158 -2.61 11.18 -20.58
CA GLU A 158 -2.59 12.56 -20.11
C GLU A 158 -2.68 12.66 -18.58
N TRP A 159 -2.03 13.66 -18.01
CA TRP A 159 -2.12 13.93 -16.58
C TRP A 159 -3.54 14.42 -16.24
N VAL A 160 -4.19 13.73 -15.31
CA VAL A 160 -5.49 14.13 -14.78
C VAL A 160 -5.36 14.44 -13.30
N GLU A 161 -6.11 15.44 -12.84
CA GLU A 161 -6.22 15.73 -11.42
C GLU A 161 -6.96 14.60 -10.70
N LEU A 162 -6.46 14.24 -9.52
CA LEU A 162 -7.16 13.36 -8.60
C LEU A 162 -8.08 14.22 -7.74
N ILE A 163 -9.32 14.35 -8.18
CA ILE A 163 -10.36 15.03 -7.41
C ILE A 163 -10.83 14.05 -6.34
N SER A 164 -10.33 14.20 -5.11
CA SER A 164 -10.94 13.54 -3.95
C SER A 164 -12.21 14.31 -3.60
N PRO A 165 -13.35 13.63 -3.37
CA PRO A 165 -14.51 14.26 -2.75
C PRO A 165 -14.21 14.68 -1.30
#